data_AF-A0A7Y3K3F6-F1
#
_entry.id   AF-A0A7Y3K3F6-F1
#
_cell.length_a   1.000
_cell.length_b   1.000
_cell.length_c   1.000
_cell.angle_alpha   90.00
_cell.angle_beta   90.00
_cell.angle_gamma   90.00
#
_symmetry.space_group_name_H-M   'P 1'
#
loop_
_entity.id
_entity.type
_entity.pdbx_description
1 polymer ?
#
loop_
_entity_poly.entity_id
_entity_poly.type
_entity_poly.pdbx_seq_one_letter_code
_entity_poly.pdbx_strand_id
1 'polypeptide(L)'
;MPRVDVVVEAAIARSFRVEQVAGMFDLPVDAGRSERFSVDIPAADECDDAGKPAWQIGLIVGPSGSGKTTVACEAFGAAALEYSSRPWSRDAAIVDGFGEHSIREITRMLTAVGFSSPPAWLRPYHMLSNGEKFRCDLARLLLHEQPAADVPAAPCGVAVMDEFTSVVDRTVARVCSAAVAKAIRGGLVGARRFVAVACHYDIVDWLCPDWVLDMSDSRLTRRVLRRPVLELELRRCEPALWAMFRRYHYLSHHLPAVMRCYAGVLAGRAVAFAAISPVHGYKGYRRFGRVVVLPDYQGIGIGGKFRDAVAQFESALPDCRRLSLVTSHPAMIRSCLASPCWRLDSARYSRGQRIAGRTAPAGHTRMVCSLVYRRHKLIQPRLAGPTAQPHKARCMGE
;
A
#
# COMPACT_ATOMS: atom_id res chain seq x y z
N MET A 1 -9.70 -2.08 -30.99
CA MET A 1 -10.02 -1.79 -29.57
C MET A 1 -11.52 -1.99 -29.42
N PRO A 2 -12.01 -2.73 -28.42
CA PRO A 2 -13.44 -2.85 -28.22
C PRO A 2 -14.00 -1.49 -27.77
N ARG A 3 -15.05 -1.05 -28.44
CA ARG A 3 -15.84 0.11 -28.07
C ARG A 3 -16.93 -0.38 -27.13
N VAL A 4 -17.00 0.18 -25.93
CA VAL A 4 -18.06 -0.12 -24.96
C VAL A 4 -19.10 0.99 -25.09
N ASP A 5 -20.24 0.65 -25.71
CA ASP A 5 -21.41 1.50 -25.78
C ASP A 5 -22.30 1.22 -24.57
N VAL A 6 -22.16 2.04 -23.53
CA VAL A 6 -22.97 1.94 -22.32
C VAL A 6 -24.22 2.79 -22.50
N VAL A 7 -25.39 2.15 -22.51
CA VAL A 7 -26.68 2.86 -22.45
C VAL A 7 -27.29 2.59 -21.08
N VAL A 8 -27.43 3.62 -20.25
CA VAL A 8 -28.17 3.52 -18.99
C VAL A 8 -29.57 4.00 -19.23
N GLU A 9 -30.51 3.06 -19.28
CA GLU A 9 -31.93 3.36 -19.40
C GLU A 9 -32.62 3.07 -18.08
N ALA A 10 -33.34 4.05 -17.54
CA ALA A 10 -34.16 3.87 -16.35
C ALA A 10 -35.58 4.35 -16.63
N ALA A 11 -36.54 3.43 -16.54
CA ALA A 11 -37.96 3.77 -16.56
C ALA A 11 -38.32 4.48 -15.25
N ILE A 12 -38.73 5.75 -15.35
CA ILE A 12 -39.16 6.54 -14.18
C ILE A 12 -40.66 6.31 -13.99
N ALA A 13 -41.05 5.72 -12.85
CA ALA A 13 -42.46 5.59 -12.50
C ALA A 13 -43.08 6.99 -12.31
N ARG A 14 -44.19 7.25 -13.03
CA ARG A 14 -44.94 8.50 -12.97
C ARG A 14 -45.73 8.61 -11.66
N SER A 15 -45.06 9.05 -10.61
CA SER A 15 -45.69 9.39 -9.33
C SER A 15 -46.16 10.85 -9.34
N PHE A 16 -47.12 11.19 -8.47
CA PHE A 16 -47.58 12.57 -8.28
C PHE A 16 -46.43 13.57 -8.06
N ARG A 17 -45.40 13.19 -7.30
CA ARG A 17 -44.22 14.03 -7.06
C ARG A 17 -43.37 14.23 -8.32
N VAL A 18 -43.26 13.21 -9.18
CA VAL A 18 -42.51 13.31 -10.45
C VAL A 18 -43.20 14.29 -11.39
N GLU A 19 -44.52 14.17 -11.55
CA GLU A 19 -45.32 15.09 -12.38
C GLU A 19 -45.31 16.52 -11.83
N GLN A 20 -45.41 16.69 -10.50
CA GLN A 20 -45.37 18.01 -9.87
C GLN A 20 -44.01 18.70 -10.06
N VAL A 21 -42.89 17.99 -9.86
CA VAL A 21 -41.55 18.56 -10.08
C VAL A 21 -41.34 18.86 -11.57
N ALA A 22 -41.78 17.96 -12.46
CA ALA A 22 -41.67 18.19 -13.89
C ALA A 22 -42.46 19.43 -14.34
N GLY A 23 -43.70 19.59 -13.85
CA GLY A 23 -44.51 20.78 -14.13
C GLY A 23 -43.98 22.06 -13.47
N MET A 24 -43.35 21.98 -12.30
CA MET A 24 -42.73 23.15 -11.64
C MET A 24 -41.52 23.72 -12.41
N PHE A 25 -40.85 22.90 -13.21
CA PHE A 25 -39.61 23.26 -13.92
C PHE A 25 -39.69 23.06 -15.44
N ASP A 26 -40.90 22.88 -15.99
CA ASP A 26 -41.16 22.62 -17.42
C ASP A 26 -40.30 21.49 -18.02
N LEU A 27 -40.08 20.42 -17.25
CA LEU A 27 -39.28 19.28 -17.68
C LEU A 27 -40.14 18.25 -18.42
N PRO A 28 -39.69 17.74 -19.58
CA PRO A 28 -40.39 16.66 -20.26
C PRO A 28 -40.36 15.37 -19.42
N VAL A 29 -41.52 14.79 -19.14
CA VAL A 29 -41.66 13.48 -18.49
C VAL A 29 -41.74 12.39 -19.57
N ASP A 30 -40.76 12.35 -20.46
CA ASP A 30 -40.69 11.27 -21.44
C ASP A 30 -40.41 9.94 -20.73
N ALA A 31 -40.93 8.86 -21.29
CA ALA A 31 -40.89 7.51 -20.70
C ALA A 31 -39.45 6.98 -20.67
N GLY A 32 -38.70 7.39 -19.66
CA GLY A 32 -37.35 6.92 -19.38
C GLY A 32 -36.31 8.02 -19.54
N ARG A 33 -35.43 8.15 -18.53
CA ARG A 33 -34.17 8.84 -18.73
C ARG A 33 -33.19 7.84 -19.34
N SER A 34 -32.62 8.18 -20.49
CA SER A 34 -31.49 7.46 -21.07
C SER A 34 -30.25 8.34 -21.08
N GLU A 35 -29.18 7.86 -20.47
CA GLU A 35 -27.83 8.45 -20.62
C GLU A 35 -26.98 7.46 -21.40
N ARG A 36 -26.40 7.94 -22.51
CA ARG A 36 -25.57 7.12 -23.40
C ARG A 36 -24.12 7.56 -23.31
N PHE A 37 -23.25 6.65 -22.92
CA PHE A 37 -21.81 6.83 -22.92
C PHE A 37 -21.20 5.88 -23.95
N SER A 38 -20.32 6.40 -24.80
CA SER A 38 -19.59 5.59 -25.77
C SER A 38 -18.12 5.79 -25.51
N VAL A 39 -17.46 4.78 -24.96
CA VAL A 39 -16.07 4.88 -24.49
C VAL A 39 -15.24 3.70 -24.99
N ASP A 40 -14.00 3.98 -25.34
CA ASP A 40 -13.04 2.91 -25.66
C ASP A 40 -12.42 2.39 -24.37
N ILE A 41 -12.44 1.07 -24.18
CA ILE A 41 -11.81 0.40 -23.04
C ILE A 41 -11.00 -0.80 -23.54
N PRO A 42 -9.77 -1.02 -23.02
CA PRO A 42 -9.00 -2.22 -23.33
C PRO A 42 -9.75 -3.50 -22.95
N ALA A 43 -9.68 -4.52 -23.80
CA ALA A 43 -10.37 -5.78 -23.53
C ALA A 43 -9.80 -6.43 -22.26
N ALA A 44 -10.67 -7.03 -21.45
CA ALA A 44 -10.28 -7.71 -20.22
C ALA A 44 -9.37 -8.92 -20.47
N ASP A 45 -9.39 -9.49 -21.67
CA ASP A 45 -8.61 -10.63 -22.14
C ASP A 45 -7.48 -10.25 -23.11
N GLU A 46 -7.25 -8.96 -23.36
CA GLU A 46 -6.22 -8.47 -24.30
C GLU A 46 -4.82 -8.97 -23.92
N CYS A 47 -4.18 -9.73 -24.80
CA CYS A 47 -2.83 -10.26 -24.63
C CYS A 47 -1.85 -9.67 -25.66
N ASP A 48 -0.57 -9.60 -25.31
CA ASP A 48 0.53 -9.24 -26.20
C ASP A 48 0.92 -10.42 -27.12
N ASP A 49 1.83 -10.17 -28.06
CA ASP A 49 2.35 -11.17 -29.02
C ASP A 49 3.00 -12.39 -28.33
N ALA A 50 3.37 -12.26 -27.05
CA ALA A 50 3.96 -13.32 -26.24
C ALA A 50 2.92 -14.06 -25.38
N GLY A 51 1.62 -13.81 -25.57
CA GLY A 51 0.52 -14.42 -24.83
C GLY A 51 0.40 -13.95 -23.38
N LYS A 52 1.05 -12.85 -23.00
CA LYS A 52 0.93 -12.24 -21.67
C LYS A 52 -0.16 -11.17 -21.68
N PRO A 53 -0.75 -10.85 -20.51
CA PRO A 53 -1.67 -9.72 -20.42
C PRO A 53 -1.05 -8.42 -20.97
N ALA A 54 -1.70 -7.80 -21.96
CA ALA A 54 -1.25 -6.54 -22.57
C ALA A 54 -1.26 -5.36 -21.59
N TRP A 55 -2.02 -5.51 -20.49
CA TRP A 55 -2.08 -4.57 -19.38
C TRP A 55 -2.37 -5.33 -18.08
N GLN A 56 -1.99 -4.74 -16.94
CA GLN A 56 -2.24 -5.26 -15.60
C GLN A 56 -3.03 -4.26 -14.73
N ILE A 57 -2.91 -2.96 -14.98
CA ILE A 57 -3.51 -1.91 -14.18
C ILE A 57 -4.25 -0.91 -15.07
N GLY A 58 -5.56 -0.81 -14.87
CA GLY A 58 -6.44 0.19 -15.47
C GLY A 58 -6.92 1.22 -14.45
N LEU A 59 -7.29 2.40 -14.95
CA LEU A 59 -7.86 3.47 -14.13
C LEU A 59 -9.00 4.15 -14.88
N ILE A 60 -10.18 4.23 -14.25
CA ILE A 60 -11.30 5.05 -14.69
C ILE A 60 -11.42 6.23 -13.74
N VAL A 61 -11.26 7.45 -14.24
CA VAL A 61 -11.32 8.71 -13.47
C VAL A 61 -12.37 9.66 -14.02
N GLY A 62 -12.79 10.62 -13.22
CA GLY A 62 -13.85 11.56 -13.60
C GLY A 62 -14.64 12.11 -12.41
N PRO A 63 -15.35 13.24 -12.59
CA PRO A 63 -16.15 13.86 -11.53
C PRO A 63 -17.26 12.94 -11.03
N SER A 64 -17.82 13.23 -9.85
CA SER A 64 -18.99 12.49 -9.36
C SER A 64 -20.15 12.63 -10.35
N GLY A 65 -20.93 11.55 -10.54
CA GLY A 65 -22.04 11.52 -11.50
C GLY A 65 -21.65 11.31 -12.97
N SER A 66 -20.36 11.21 -13.32
CA SER A 66 -19.92 11.04 -14.72
C SER A 66 -20.06 9.62 -15.30
N GLY A 67 -20.83 8.73 -14.66
CA GLY A 67 -21.03 7.36 -15.14
C GLY A 67 -19.87 6.37 -14.96
N LYS A 68 -18.83 6.70 -14.18
CA LYS A 68 -17.64 5.82 -13.97
C LYS A 68 -17.99 4.39 -13.52
N THR A 69 -18.81 4.28 -12.47
CA THR A 69 -19.24 2.99 -11.91
C THR A 69 -20.03 2.21 -12.94
N THR A 70 -20.94 2.87 -13.66
CA THR A 70 -21.73 2.25 -14.72
C THR A 70 -20.85 1.69 -15.83
N VAL A 71 -19.87 2.47 -16.31
CA VAL A 71 -18.92 2.04 -17.32
C VAL A 71 -18.09 0.85 -16.85
N ALA A 72 -17.65 0.85 -15.59
CA ALA A 72 -16.92 -0.27 -15.01
C ALA A 72 -17.80 -1.54 -14.90
N CYS A 73 -19.06 -1.41 -14.50
CA CYS A 73 -20.02 -2.51 -14.45
C CYS A 73 -20.26 -3.13 -15.83
N GLU A 74 -20.44 -2.30 -16.86
CA GLU A 74 -20.68 -2.80 -18.22
C GLU A 74 -19.42 -3.46 -18.80
N ALA A 75 -18.24 -2.85 -18.61
CA ALA A 75 -16.99 -3.35 -19.18
C ALA A 75 -16.43 -4.61 -18.47
N PHE A 76 -16.63 -4.73 -17.16
CA PHE A 76 -15.99 -5.79 -16.35
C PHE A 76 -16.98 -6.65 -15.55
N GLY A 77 -18.28 -6.42 -15.71
CA GLY A 77 -19.35 -7.15 -15.03
C GLY A 77 -19.64 -6.63 -13.62
N ALA A 78 -20.92 -6.55 -13.26
CA ALA A 78 -21.38 -6.12 -11.93
C ALA A 78 -20.80 -6.98 -10.79
N ALA A 79 -20.63 -8.30 -11.02
CA ALA A 79 -20.05 -9.22 -10.03
C ALA A 79 -18.62 -8.84 -9.60
N ALA A 80 -17.83 -8.20 -10.48
CA ALA A 80 -16.50 -7.73 -10.14
C ALA A 80 -16.54 -6.56 -9.14
N LEU A 81 -17.57 -5.71 -9.21
CA LEU A 81 -17.78 -4.60 -8.27
C LEU A 81 -18.41 -5.08 -6.96
N GLU A 82 -19.37 -6.01 -7.02
CA GLU A 82 -20.04 -6.54 -5.83
C GLU A 82 -19.07 -7.16 -4.82
N TYR A 83 -17.97 -7.76 -5.29
CA TYR A 83 -16.98 -8.33 -4.38
C TYR A 83 -16.37 -7.30 -3.41
N SER A 84 -16.13 -6.08 -3.88
CA SER A 84 -15.63 -4.98 -3.04
C SER A 84 -16.61 -4.65 -1.90
N SER A 85 -17.90 -4.92 -2.09
CA SER A 85 -18.98 -4.60 -1.15
C SER A 85 -19.31 -5.70 -0.14
N ARG A 86 -18.67 -6.88 -0.21
CA ARG A 86 -18.97 -7.99 0.71
C ARG A 86 -18.76 -7.59 2.18
N PRO A 87 -19.72 -7.84 3.08
CA PRO A 87 -19.58 -7.45 4.47
C PRO A 87 -18.46 -8.24 5.17
N TRP A 88 -17.80 -7.60 6.11
CA TRP A 88 -16.89 -8.27 7.04
C TRP A 88 -17.67 -8.78 8.25
N SER A 89 -17.26 -9.92 8.80
CA SER A 89 -17.80 -10.39 10.08
C SER A 89 -17.55 -9.36 11.18
N ARG A 90 -18.57 -9.13 12.01
CA ARG A 90 -18.48 -8.16 13.10
C ARG A 90 -17.62 -8.67 14.25
N ASP A 91 -17.60 -9.98 14.46
CA ASP A 91 -17.05 -10.61 15.67
C ASP A 91 -15.78 -11.44 15.40
N ALA A 92 -15.34 -11.54 14.14
CA ALA A 92 -14.11 -12.24 13.76
C ALA A 92 -12.94 -11.26 13.51
N ALA A 93 -11.71 -11.75 13.65
CA ALA A 93 -10.53 -10.98 13.28
C ALA A 93 -10.46 -10.80 11.76
N ILE A 94 -9.83 -9.73 11.26
CA ILE A 94 -9.75 -9.54 9.79
C ILE A 94 -8.98 -10.67 9.09
N VAL A 95 -8.04 -11.34 9.76
CA VAL A 95 -7.31 -12.47 9.16
C VAL A 95 -8.23 -13.66 8.83
N ASP A 96 -9.35 -13.80 9.53
CA ASP A 96 -10.31 -14.88 9.30
C ASP A 96 -11.25 -14.56 8.12
N GLY A 97 -11.27 -13.30 7.65
CA GLY A 97 -12.12 -12.86 6.55
C GLY A 97 -11.53 -13.06 5.15
N PHE A 98 -10.45 -13.84 5.02
CA PHE A 98 -9.76 -14.12 3.75
C PHE A 98 -10.05 -15.53 3.19
N GLY A 99 -11.05 -16.24 3.71
CA GLY A 99 -11.40 -17.57 3.22
C GLY A 99 -10.27 -18.59 3.39
N GLU A 100 -10.07 -19.45 2.39
CA GLU A 100 -9.12 -20.59 2.43
C GLU A 100 -7.66 -20.22 2.15
N HIS A 101 -7.34 -18.93 1.97
CA HIS A 101 -5.97 -18.51 1.72
C HIS A 101 -5.05 -18.84 2.90
N SER A 102 -3.82 -19.28 2.60
CA SER A 102 -2.86 -19.58 3.65
C SER A 102 -2.47 -18.31 4.43
N ILE A 103 -2.15 -18.46 5.72
CA ILE A 103 -1.66 -17.34 6.54
C ILE A 103 -0.43 -16.66 5.91
N ARG A 104 0.38 -17.40 5.15
CA ARG A 104 1.53 -16.87 4.43
C ARG A 104 1.11 -15.92 3.31
N GLU A 105 0.06 -16.23 2.58
CA GLU A 105 -0.49 -15.38 1.51
C GLU A 105 -1.17 -14.15 2.09
N ILE A 106 -2.02 -14.33 3.10
CA ILE A 106 -2.73 -13.25 3.80
C ILE A 106 -1.74 -12.22 4.34
N THR A 107 -0.77 -12.65 5.14
CA THR A 107 0.22 -11.73 5.75
C THR A 107 1.12 -11.08 4.70
N ARG A 108 1.42 -11.78 3.61
CA ARG A 108 2.18 -11.22 2.47
C ARG A 108 1.38 -10.15 1.75
N MET A 109 0.10 -10.37 1.49
CA MET A 109 -0.75 -9.38 0.81
C MET A 109 -0.99 -8.15 1.69
N LEU A 110 -1.39 -8.35 2.95
CA LEU A 110 -1.60 -7.25 3.91
C LEU A 110 -0.36 -6.36 4.02
N THR A 111 0.84 -6.97 4.08
CA THR A 111 2.09 -6.21 4.09
C THR A 111 2.34 -5.49 2.76
N ALA A 112 2.02 -6.11 1.63
CA ALA A 112 2.25 -5.55 0.30
C ALA A 112 1.39 -4.31 0.04
N VAL A 113 0.12 -4.31 0.45
CA VAL A 113 -0.79 -3.15 0.36
C VAL A 113 -0.52 -2.09 1.44
N GLY A 114 0.53 -2.28 2.27
CA GLY A 114 0.94 -1.32 3.29
C GLY A 114 0.22 -1.44 4.63
N PHE A 115 -0.54 -2.51 4.87
CA PHE A 115 -1.13 -2.78 6.18
C PHE A 115 -0.21 -3.69 7.01
N SER A 116 0.96 -3.19 7.45
CA SER A 116 1.99 -4.00 8.12
C SER A 116 1.89 -3.95 9.66
N SER A 117 0.72 -4.25 10.21
CA SER A 117 0.48 -4.21 11.67
C SER A 117 -0.15 -5.51 12.17
N PRO A 118 0.65 -6.50 12.62
CA PRO A 118 0.14 -7.77 13.13
C PRO A 118 -0.91 -7.65 14.24
N PRO A 119 -0.78 -6.74 15.23
CA PRO A 119 -1.84 -6.53 16.22
C PRO A 119 -3.16 -6.05 15.60
N ALA A 120 -3.09 -5.24 14.53
CA ALA A 120 -4.29 -4.77 13.85
C ALA A 120 -4.99 -5.87 13.06
N TRP A 121 -4.25 -6.86 12.57
CA TRP A 121 -4.80 -8.00 11.84
C TRP A 121 -5.67 -8.92 12.72
N LEU A 122 -5.48 -8.85 14.03
CA LEU A 122 -6.25 -9.63 15.01
C LEU A 122 -7.49 -8.88 15.53
N ARG A 123 -7.74 -7.65 15.06
CA ARG A 123 -8.92 -6.87 15.44
C ARG A 123 -10.08 -7.14 14.49
N PRO A 124 -11.33 -6.99 14.94
CA PRO A 124 -12.48 -6.94 14.05
C PRO A 124 -12.44 -5.74 13.11
N TYR A 125 -12.99 -5.91 11.90
CA TYR A 125 -12.96 -4.89 10.85
C TYR A 125 -13.56 -3.54 11.30
N HIS A 126 -14.63 -3.57 12.10
CA HIS A 126 -15.30 -2.35 12.54
C HIS A 126 -14.42 -1.46 13.46
N MET A 127 -13.41 -2.04 14.13
CA MET A 127 -12.46 -1.32 14.99
C MET A 127 -11.29 -0.69 14.23
N LEU A 128 -11.19 -0.93 12.92
CA LEU A 128 -10.15 -0.37 12.07
C LEU A 128 -10.47 1.08 11.68
N SER A 129 -9.41 1.89 11.53
CA SER A 129 -9.51 3.21 10.91
C SER A 129 -9.89 3.10 9.43
N ASN A 130 -10.39 4.17 8.80
CA ASN A 130 -10.75 4.16 7.38
C ASN A 130 -9.58 3.75 6.46
N GLY A 131 -8.36 4.22 6.77
CA GLY A 131 -7.16 3.82 6.03
C GLY A 131 -6.76 2.36 6.24
N GLU A 132 -7.02 1.77 7.41
CA GLU A 132 -6.81 0.34 7.65
C GLU A 132 -7.88 -0.50 6.94
N LYS A 133 -9.16 -0.09 7.02
CA LYS A 133 -10.30 -0.70 6.31
C LYS A 133 -10.05 -0.76 4.81
N PHE A 134 -9.72 0.38 4.21
CA PHE A 134 -9.41 0.47 2.78
C PHE A 134 -8.30 -0.50 2.34
N ARG A 135 -7.19 -0.59 3.09
CA ARG A 135 -6.11 -1.55 2.77
C ARG A 135 -6.54 -3.00 2.98
N CYS A 136 -7.42 -3.26 3.94
CA CYS A 136 -7.97 -4.58 4.20
C CYS A 136 -8.89 -5.04 3.05
N ASP A 137 -9.79 -4.17 2.59
CA ASP A 137 -10.69 -4.43 1.46
C ASP A 137 -9.91 -4.69 0.18
N LEU A 138 -8.90 -3.85 -0.07
CA LEU A 138 -8.00 -3.99 -1.20
C LEU A 138 -7.19 -5.29 -1.16
N ALA A 139 -6.67 -5.68 0.01
CA ALA A 139 -5.99 -6.97 0.15
C ALA A 139 -6.92 -8.14 -0.14
N ARG A 140 -8.18 -8.08 0.34
CA ARG A 140 -9.18 -9.12 0.12
C ARG A 140 -9.55 -9.21 -1.36
N LEU A 141 -9.78 -8.08 -2.01
CA LEU A 141 -10.03 -7.98 -3.46
C LEU A 141 -8.90 -8.58 -4.30
N LEU A 142 -7.65 -8.26 -3.97
CA LEU A 142 -6.49 -8.77 -4.73
C LEU A 142 -6.25 -10.26 -4.51
N LEU A 143 -6.53 -10.78 -3.31
CA LEU A 143 -6.39 -12.22 -3.03
C LEU A 143 -7.50 -13.07 -3.64
N HIS A 144 -8.72 -12.53 -3.76
CA HIS A 144 -9.92 -13.28 -4.14
C HIS A 144 -9.76 -14.18 -5.37
N GLU A 145 -9.95 -15.48 -5.18
CA GLU A 145 -10.12 -16.46 -6.27
C GLU A 145 -11.49 -16.39 -6.92
N GLN A 146 -11.57 -16.77 -8.21
CA GLN A 146 -12.86 -16.76 -8.91
C GLN A 146 -13.90 -17.53 -8.10
N PRO A 147 -15.18 -17.13 -8.15
CA PRO A 147 -16.23 -17.90 -7.48
C PRO A 147 -16.13 -19.38 -7.85
N ALA A 148 -16.44 -20.25 -6.89
CA ALA A 148 -16.70 -21.66 -7.17
C ALA A 148 -17.73 -21.78 -8.32
N ALA A 149 -17.69 -22.92 -9.02
CA ALA A 149 -18.35 -23.21 -10.30
C ALA A 149 -19.85 -22.85 -10.44
N ASP A 150 -20.53 -22.46 -9.35
CA ASP A 150 -21.97 -22.27 -9.26
C ASP A 150 -22.42 -20.79 -9.26
N VAL A 151 -21.49 -19.83 -9.39
CA VAL A 151 -21.82 -18.40 -9.56
C VAL A 151 -21.39 -17.96 -10.97
N PRO A 152 -22.23 -17.23 -11.74
CA PRO A 152 -21.85 -16.73 -13.06
C PRO A 152 -20.52 -15.97 -12.95
N ALA A 153 -19.50 -16.51 -13.62
CA ALA A 153 -18.14 -16.01 -13.52
C ALA A 153 -18.09 -14.55 -13.99
N ALA A 154 -17.56 -13.65 -13.15
CA ALA A 154 -17.11 -12.35 -13.63
C ALA A 154 -16.13 -12.57 -14.80
N PRO A 155 -16.19 -11.77 -15.87
CA PRO A 155 -15.32 -11.93 -17.02
C PRO A 155 -13.85 -11.95 -16.57
N CYS A 156 -13.22 -13.11 -16.82
CA CYS A 156 -11.81 -13.46 -16.67
C CYS A 156 -10.92 -12.48 -15.87
N GLY A 157 -10.65 -12.80 -14.59
CA GLY A 157 -9.42 -12.39 -13.91
C GLY A 157 -9.20 -10.89 -13.63
N VAL A 158 -10.21 -10.03 -13.78
CA VAL A 158 -10.12 -8.59 -13.43
C VAL A 158 -10.70 -8.32 -12.03
N ALA A 159 -9.91 -7.67 -11.19
CA ALA A 159 -10.35 -7.13 -9.90
C ALA A 159 -10.70 -5.65 -10.05
N VAL A 160 -11.95 -5.28 -9.77
CA VAL A 160 -12.41 -3.89 -9.86
C VAL A 160 -12.64 -3.34 -8.45
N MET A 161 -12.06 -2.18 -8.15
CA MET A 161 -12.34 -1.45 -6.91
C MET A 161 -13.02 -0.13 -7.24
N ASP A 162 -14.29 -0.01 -6.89
CA ASP A 162 -15.01 1.26 -6.97
C ASP A 162 -14.68 2.16 -5.79
N GLU A 163 -14.89 3.46 -5.95
CA GLU A 163 -14.59 4.48 -4.94
C GLU A 163 -13.12 4.41 -4.45
N PHE A 164 -12.22 4.08 -5.36
CA PHE A 164 -10.82 3.84 -5.06
C PHE A 164 -10.19 5.09 -4.45
N THR A 165 -9.73 4.93 -3.21
CA THR A 165 -9.14 5.96 -2.35
C THR A 165 -10.06 7.09 -1.88
N SER A 166 -11.38 7.07 -2.08
CA SER A 166 -12.24 8.22 -1.72
C SER A 166 -12.33 8.47 -0.20
N VAL A 167 -12.20 7.43 0.63
CA VAL A 167 -12.37 7.49 2.09
C VAL A 167 -11.10 7.72 2.91
N VAL A 168 -9.96 7.97 2.25
CA VAL A 168 -8.65 8.15 2.90
C VAL A 168 -8.06 9.53 2.64
N ASP A 169 -7.07 9.97 3.40
CA ASP A 169 -6.37 11.21 3.08
C ASP A 169 -5.52 11.05 1.80
N ARG A 170 -5.13 12.17 1.20
CA ARG A 170 -4.42 12.19 -0.09
C ARG A 170 -3.02 11.58 -0.03
N THR A 171 -2.35 11.62 1.12
CA THR A 171 -1.05 10.96 1.25
C THR A 171 -1.21 9.46 1.29
N VAL A 172 -2.17 8.96 2.06
CA VAL A 172 -2.53 7.53 2.09
C VAL A 172 -2.96 7.05 0.71
N ALA A 173 -3.81 7.80 0.00
CA ALA A 173 -4.25 7.47 -1.35
C ALA A 173 -3.06 7.22 -2.30
N ARG A 174 -2.12 8.16 -2.35
CA ARG A 174 -0.91 8.09 -3.18
C ARG A 174 -0.01 6.91 -2.80
N VAL A 175 0.28 6.75 -1.50
CA VAL A 175 1.15 5.67 -1.03
C VAL A 175 0.53 4.30 -1.29
N CYS A 176 -0.77 4.13 -1.00
CA CYS A 176 -1.48 2.88 -1.26
C CYS A 176 -1.52 2.56 -2.75
N SER A 177 -1.77 3.54 -3.61
CA SER A 177 -1.75 3.37 -5.07
C SER A 177 -0.41 2.82 -5.56
N ALA A 178 0.69 3.36 -5.06
CA ALA A 178 2.02 2.85 -5.41
C ALA A 178 2.34 1.49 -4.76
N ALA A 179 1.78 1.19 -3.60
CA ALA A 179 1.93 -0.11 -2.95
C ALA A 179 1.23 -1.22 -3.75
N VAL A 180 0.00 -0.96 -4.21
CA VAL A 180 -0.77 -1.84 -5.09
C VAL A 180 -0.06 -2.05 -6.41
N ALA A 181 0.35 -0.95 -7.07
CA ALA A 181 1.06 -1.01 -8.34
C ALA A 181 2.32 -1.90 -8.25
N LYS A 182 3.06 -1.76 -7.15
CA LYS A 182 4.23 -2.59 -6.87
C LYS A 182 3.87 -4.05 -6.58
N ALA A 183 2.76 -4.31 -5.89
CA ALA A 183 2.30 -5.67 -5.60
C ALA A 183 1.92 -6.42 -6.88
N ILE A 184 1.12 -5.80 -7.74
CA ILE A 184 0.65 -6.36 -9.02
C ILE A 184 1.84 -6.63 -9.94
N ARG A 185 2.66 -5.60 -10.22
CA ARG A 185 3.83 -5.71 -11.11
C ARG A 185 4.92 -6.64 -10.56
N GLY A 186 4.98 -6.80 -9.23
CA GLY A 186 5.85 -7.74 -8.56
C GLY A 186 5.38 -9.20 -8.65
N GLY A 187 4.29 -9.49 -9.37
CA GLY A 187 3.72 -10.82 -9.56
C GLY A 187 3.06 -11.39 -8.30
N LEU A 188 2.71 -10.56 -7.31
CA LEU A 188 2.07 -11.03 -6.09
C LEU A 188 0.64 -11.51 -6.31
N VAL A 189 -0.04 -10.92 -7.29
CA VAL A 189 -1.47 -11.09 -7.57
C VAL A 189 -1.68 -12.05 -8.77
N GLY A 190 -0.63 -12.74 -9.20
CA GLY A 190 -0.66 -13.61 -10.39
C GLY A 190 -0.87 -12.82 -11.68
N ALA A 191 -1.55 -13.45 -12.66
CA ALA A 191 -1.89 -12.84 -13.94
C ALA A 191 -3.14 -11.93 -13.88
N ARG A 192 -3.67 -11.66 -12.68
CA ARG A 192 -4.86 -10.83 -12.51
C ARG A 192 -4.59 -9.40 -12.94
N ARG A 193 -5.63 -8.82 -13.54
CA ARG A 193 -5.69 -7.41 -13.88
C ARG A 193 -6.44 -6.66 -12.79
N PHE A 194 -6.13 -5.39 -12.59
CA PHE A 194 -6.77 -4.54 -11.60
C PHE A 194 -7.29 -3.27 -12.25
N VAL A 195 -8.52 -2.88 -11.94
CA VAL A 195 -9.10 -1.62 -12.38
C VAL A 195 -9.51 -0.82 -11.15
N ALA A 196 -8.92 0.36 -11.00
CA ALA A 196 -9.38 1.34 -10.02
C ALA A 196 -10.40 2.27 -10.67
N VAL A 197 -11.51 2.52 -9.98
CA VAL A 197 -12.47 3.57 -10.35
C VAL A 197 -12.41 4.65 -9.29
N ALA A 198 -12.01 5.86 -9.66
CA ALA A 198 -11.69 6.92 -8.71
C ALA A 198 -12.21 8.29 -9.16
N CYS A 199 -12.48 9.18 -8.20
CA CYS A 199 -12.78 10.58 -8.51
C CYS A 199 -11.54 11.49 -8.49
N HIS A 200 -10.47 11.07 -7.82
CA HIS A 200 -9.27 11.89 -7.62
C HIS A 200 -8.17 11.54 -8.62
N TYR A 201 -7.61 12.55 -9.28
CA TYR A 201 -6.53 12.38 -10.27
C TYR A 201 -5.13 12.26 -9.66
N ASP A 202 -4.97 12.62 -8.39
CA ASP A 202 -3.65 12.71 -7.74
C ASP A 202 -2.96 11.34 -7.50
N ILE A 203 -3.70 10.25 -7.74
CA ILE A 203 -3.20 8.88 -7.69
C ILE A 203 -2.63 8.38 -9.03
N VAL A 204 -2.88 9.07 -10.15
CA VAL A 204 -2.53 8.60 -11.50
C VAL A 204 -1.03 8.28 -11.59
N ASP A 205 -0.17 9.24 -11.21
CA ASP A 205 1.28 9.06 -11.24
C ASP A 205 1.79 8.04 -10.22
N TRP A 206 1.01 7.73 -9.19
CA TRP A 206 1.40 6.79 -8.14
C TRP A 206 1.00 5.35 -8.45
N LEU A 207 -0.21 5.18 -8.99
CA LEU A 207 -0.70 3.92 -9.51
C LEU A 207 0.04 3.53 -10.80
N CYS A 208 0.46 4.54 -11.58
CA CYS A 208 1.05 4.38 -12.90
C CYS A 208 0.24 3.39 -13.75
N PRO A 209 -1.07 3.58 -13.98
CA PRO A 209 -1.85 2.61 -14.74
C PRO A 209 -1.34 2.50 -16.19
N ASP A 210 -1.56 1.34 -16.80
CA ASP A 210 -1.20 1.08 -18.20
C ASP A 210 -2.15 1.82 -19.16
N TRP A 211 -3.37 2.10 -18.69
CA TRP A 211 -4.36 2.94 -19.36
C TRP A 211 -5.21 3.75 -18.37
N VAL A 212 -5.66 4.93 -18.81
CA VAL A 212 -6.56 5.83 -18.07
C VAL A 212 -7.73 6.18 -18.96
N LEU A 213 -8.95 5.91 -18.51
CA LEU A 213 -10.17 6.47 -19.09
C LEU A 213 -10.61 7.66 -18.25
N ASP A 214 -10.61 8.84 -18.85
CA ASP A 214 -11.16 10.05 -18.23
C ASP A 214 -12.61 10.24 -18.67
N MET A 215 -13.54 10.18 -17.73
CA MET A 215 -14.98 10.31 -17.97
C MET A 215 -15.45 11.77 -18.06
N SER A 216 -14.56 12.76 -17.85
CA SER A 216 -14.91 14.16 -18.07
C SER A 216 -14.97 14.52 -19.56
N ASP A 217 -14.11 13.91 -20.39
CA ASP A 217 -14.05 14.08 -21.84
C ASP A 217 -14.15 12.74 -22.61
N SER A 218 -14.46 11.64 -21.91
CA SER A 218 -14.56 10.28 -22.44
C SER A 218 -13.28 9.79 -23.15
N ARG A 219 -12.12 10.31 -22.73
CA ARG A 219 -10.85 10.04 -23.41
C ARG A 219 -10.08 8.89 -22.77
N LEU A 220 -9.80 7.86 -23.58
CA LEU A 220 -8.85 6.81 -23.22
C LEU A 220 -7.41 7.25 -23.56
N THR A 221 -6.50 7.01 -22.63
CA THR A 221 -5.08 7.31 -22.77
C THR A 221 -4.23 6.13 -22.30
N ARG A 222 -3.33 5.64 -23.14
CA ARG A 222 -2.24 4.71 -22.76
C ARG A 222 -0.94 5.50 -22.69
N ARG A 223 -0.34 5.64 -21.51
CA ARG A 223 0.91 6.39 -21.29
C ARG A 223 1.87 5.58 -20.45
N VAL A 224 3.17 5.75 -20.73
CA VAL A 224 4.23 5.26 -19.83
C VAL A 224 4.36 6.26 -18.68
N LEU A 225 3.55 6.06 -17.64
CA LEU A 225 3.62 6.87 -16.43
C LEU A 225 4.81 6.44 -15.57
N ARG A 226 5.51 7.42 -14.99
CA ARG A 226 6.63 7.19 -14.08
C ARG A 226 6.27 7.70 -12.70
N ARG A 227 6.44 6.82 -11.72
CA ARG A 227 6.23 7.16 -10.33
C ARG A 227 7.10 8.35 -9.91
N PRO A 228 6.57 9.32 -9.14
CA PRO A 228 7.37 10.42 -8.61
C PRO A 228 8.55 9.92 -7.77
N VAL A 229 9.69 10.58 -7.92
CA VAL A 229 10.86 10.32 -7.09
C VAL A 229 10.57 10.81 -5.67
N LEU A 230 10.75 9.92 -4.69
CA LEU A 230 10.62 10.27 -3.28
C LEU A 230 11.99 10.52 -2.67
N GLU A 231 12.25 11.75 -2.26
CA GLU A 231 13.45 12.12 -1.55
C GLU A 231 13.24 11.94 -0.04
N LEU A 232 13.83 10.88 0.51
CA LEU A 232 13.83 10.63 1.95
C LEU A 232 15.13 11.16 2.56
N GLU A 233 15.01 12.20 3.37
CA GLU A 233 16.12 12.78 4.09
C GLU A 233 16.41 11.96 5.36
N LEU A 234 17.69 11.64 5.59
CA LEU A 234 18.15 10.95 6.79
C LEU A 234 18.73 11.95 7.79
N ARG A 235 18.16 12.03 8.99
CA ARG A 235 18.67 12.86 10.09
C ARG A 235 18.95 12.05 11.35
N ARG A 236 19.97 12.46 12.11
CA ARG A 236 20.05 12.12 13.55
C ARG A 236 18.92 12.84 14.28
N CYS A 237 18.34 12.19 15.28
CA CYS A 237 17.27 12.80 16.07
C CYS A 237 17.38 12.44 17.55
N GLU A 238 16.67 13.20 18.36
CA GLU A 238 16.53 12.94 19.79
C GLU A 238 15.58 11.77 20.05
N PRO A 239 15.77 11.03 21.17
CA PRO A 239 14.87 9.96 21.59
C PRO A 239 13.40 10.40 21.75
N ALA A 240 13.15 11.68 22.04
CA ALA A 240 11.80 12.24 22.21
C ALA A 240 10.91 12.02 20.98
N LEU A 241 11.49 11.99 19.77
CA LEU A 241 10.76 11.75 18.53
C LEU A 241 10.05 10.39 18.52
N TRP A 242 10.53 9.42 19.32
CA TRP A 242 9.92 8.11 19.48
C TRP A 242 8.45 8.16 19.90
N ALA A 243 8.02 9.21 20.62
CA ALA A 243 6.63 9.39 21.03
C ALA A 243 5.65 9.31 19.85
N MET A 244 6.05 9.79 18.66
CA MET A 244 5.24 9.74 17.44
C MET A 244 5.09 8.31 16.87
N PHE A 245 6.11 7.48 17.07
CA PHE A 245 6.24 6.16 16.43
C PHE A 245 5.89 4.99 17.34
N ARG A 246 5.96 5.17 18.68
CA ARG A 246 5.87 4.07 19.65
C ARG A 246 4.61 3.23 19.49
N ARG A 247 3.46 3.84 19.22
CA ARG A 247 2.17 3.15 19.03
C ARG A 247 2.14 2.20 17.84
N TYR A 248 3.01 2.40 16.85
CA TYR A 248 3.09 1.58 15.64
C TYR A 248 4.16 0.48 15.75
N HIS A 249 4.83 0.36 16.89
CA HIS A 249 5.78 -0.70 17.14
C HIS A 249 5.15 -1.83 17.96
N TYR A 250 5.01 -2.99 17.33
CA TYR A 250 4.21 -4.10 17.84
C TYR A 250 4.83 -4.90 19.00
N LEU A 251 6.10 -4.67 19.37
CA LEU A 251 6.76 -5.42 20.45
C LEU A 251 6.92 -4.64 21.76
N SER A 252 7.14 -3.33 21.70
CA SER A 252 7.47 -2.54 22.90
C SER A 252 7.39 -1.04 22.62
N HIS A 253 6.72 -0.31 23.51
CA HIS A 253 6.61 1.15 23.45
C HIS A 253 7.77 1.86 24.17
N HIS A 254 8.61 1.15 24.92
CA HIS A 254 9.74 1.71 25.66
C HIS A 254 10.98 1.82 24.77
N LEU A 255 11.69 2.95 24.86
CA LEU A 255 12.97 3.19 24.20
C LEU A 255 14.07 3.50 25.24
N PRO A 256 15.11 2.65 25.38
CA PRO A 256 16.24 2.93 26.25
C PRO A 256 17.02 4.18 25.83
N ALA A 257 17.45 4.98 26.80
CA ALA A 257 18.15 6.26 26.58
C ALA A 257 19.51 6.12 25.85
N VAL A 258 20.16 4.96 25.97
CA VAL A 258 21.46 4.67 25.31
C VAL A 258 21.34 4.48 23.79
N MET A 259 20.13 4.43 23.23
CA MET A 259 19.93 4.18 21.81
C MET A 259 20.24 5.40 20.95
N ARG A 260 20.98 5.14 19.88
CA ARG A 260 21.25 6.09 18.81
C ARG A 260 20.05 6.16 17.88
N CYS A 261 19.45 7.34 17.74
CA CYS A 261 18.17 7.52 17.04
C CYS A 261 18.33 8.25 15.70
N TYR A 262 17.44 7.91 14.78
CA TYR A 262 17.40 8.42 13.42
C TYR A 262 15.97 8.66 12.96
N ALA A 263 15.78 9.72 12.18
CA ALA A 263 14.54 10.06 11.51
C ALA A 263 14.72 10.00 9.99
N GLY A 264 13.73 9.43 9.31
CA GLY A 264 13.52 9.57 7.87
C GLY A 264 12.46 10.63 7.65
N VAL A 265 12.83 11.73 6.99
CA VAL A 265 11.97 12.89 6.74
C VAL A 265 11.61 12.92 5.27
N LEU A 266 10.31 13.00 4.96
CA LEU A 266 9.78 13.12 3.61
C LEU A 266 8.91 14.37 3.55
N ALA A 267 9.22 15.28 2.62
CA ALA A 267 8.54 16.57 2.48
C ALA A 267 8.36 17.33 3.83
N GLY A 268 9.43 17.40 4.62
CA GLY A 268 9.44 18.09 5.92
C GLY A 268 8.79 17.32 7.08
N ARG A 269 8.15 16.17 6.84
CA ARG A 269 7.50 15.35 7.87
C ARG A 269 8.34 14.14 8.25
N ALA A 270 8.49 13.86 9.54
CA ALA A 270 9.09 12.60 10.01
C ALA A 270 8.13 11.43 9.71
N VAL A 271 8.56 10.51 8.84
CA VAL A 271 7.76 9.36 8.38
C VAL A 271 8.36 8.01 8.76
N ALA A 272 9.65 7.97 9.11
CA ALA A 272 10.34 6.77 9.56
C ALA A 272 11.23 7.06 10.76
N PHE A 273 11.43 6.05 11.61
CA PHE A 273 12.27 6.11 12.79
C PHE A 273 13.08 4.83 12.94
N ALA A 274 14.37 4.96 13.25
CA ALA A 274 15.24 3.83 13.57
C ALA A 274 16.02 4.11 14.84
N ALA A 275 16.17 3.07 15.66
CA ALA A 275 16.98 3.12 16.86
C ALA A 275 17.99 1.97 16.88
N ILE A 276 19.22 2.30 17.23
CA ILE A 276 20.35 1.39 17.26
C ILE A 276 20.94 1.33 18.66
N SER A 277 21.05 0.13 19.19
CA SER A 277 21.60 -0.15 20.51
C SER A 277 23.04 -0.66 20.38
N PRO A 278 23.94 -0.28 21.30
CA PRO A 278 25.16 -1.06 21.50
C PRO A 278 24.81 -2.49 21.92
N VAL A 279 25.65 -3.45 21.54
CA VAL A 279 25.56 -4.83 22.02
C VAL A 279 26.41 -4.94 23.29
N HIS A 280 25.74 -5.21 24.41
CA HIS A 280 26.42 -5.36 25.70
C HIS A 280 27.51 -6.45 25.64
N GLY A 281 28.68 -6.17 26.23
CA GLY A 281 29.84 -7.07 26.21
C GLY A 281 30.70 -7.04 24.94
N TYR A 282 30.31 -6.32 23.88
CA TYR A 282 31.06 -6.29 22.62
C TYR A 282 31.33 -4.84 22.14
N LYS A 283 32.58 -4.37 22.33
CA LYS A 283 32.99 -3.01 21.93
C LYS A 283 32.83 -2.81 20.42
N GLY A 284 32.11 -1.75 20.04
CA GLY A 284 31.86 -1.39 18.65
C GLY A 284 30.83 -2.26 17.91
N TYR A 285 30.16 -3.18 18.61
CA TYR A 285 29.05 -3.95 18.03
C TYR A 285 27.75 -3.22 18.28
N ARG A 286 26.96 -3.07 17.22
CA ARG A 286 25.70 -2.35 17.20
C ARG A 286 24.60 -3.23 16.61
N ARG A 287 23.37 -3.01 17.08
CA ARG A 287 22.19 -3.74 16.60
C ARG A 287 21.01 -2.80 16.42
N PHE A 288 20.32 -2.93 15.29
CA PHE A 288 19.01 -2.32 15.11
C PHE A 288 18.05 -2.85 16.19
N GLY A 289 17.57 -1.95 17.03
CA GLY A 289 16.52 -2.25 18.01
C GLY A 289 15.14 -2.05 17.40
N ARG A 290 14.97 -1.00 16.58
CA ARG A 290 13.67 -0.60 16.01
C ARG A 290 13.88 -0.05 14.60
N VAL A 291 12.95 -0.39 13.70
CA VAL A 291 12.75 0.30 12.42
C VAL A 291 11.24 0.40 12.23
N VAL A 292 10.72 1.62 12.23
CA VAL A 292 9.28 1.90 12.16
C VAL A 292 9.03 2.90 11.04
N VAL A 293 7.99 2.66 10.26
CA VAL A 293 7.46 3.59 9.26
C VAL A 293 6.01 3.84 9.62
N LEU A 294 5.57 5.09 9.57
CA LEU A 294 4.16 5.44 9.83
C LEU A 294 3.25 4.65 8.87
N PRO A 295 2.08 4.15 9.33
CA PRO A 295 1.18 3.34 8.50
C PRO A 295 0.90 3.94 7.12
N ASP A 296 0.75 5.26 7.06
CA ASP A 296 0.43 6.02 5.85
C ASP A 296 1.52 6.01 4.78
N TYR A 297 2.72 5.51 5.11
CA TYR A 297 3.91 5.47 4.27
C TYR A 297 4.45 4.05 4.03
N GLN A 298 3.69 3.02 4.39
CA GLN A 298 4.08 1.61 4.26
C GLN A 298 3.81 1.04 2.85
N GLY A 299 4.31 -0.17 2.57
CA GLY A 299 4.13 -0.86 1.27
C GLY A 299 5.09 -0.40 0.16
N ILE A 300 5.47 0.87 0.15
CA ILE A 300 6.29 1.46 -0.92
C ILE A 300 7.81 1.27 -0.77
N GLY A 301 8.27 0.64 0.33
CA GLY A 301 9.69 0.27 0.52
C GLY A 301 10.54 1.26 1.31
N ILE A 302 9.95 2.32 1.90
CA ILE A 302 10.65 3.31 2.74
C ILE A 302 11.47 2.62 3.84
N GLY A 303 10.89 1.68 4.58
CA GLY A 303 11.55 1.06 5.74
C GLY A 303 12.87 0.36 5.40
N GLY A 304 12.93 -0.33 4.25
CA GLY A 304 14.15 -1.01 3.79
C GLY A 304 15.23 -0.02 3.36
N LYS A 305 14.87 0.98 2.53
CA LYS A 305 15.82 2.02 2.06
C LYS A 305 16.34 2.88 3.22
N PHE A 306 15.44 3.28 4.12
CA PHE A 306 15.80 4.02 5.32
C PHE A 306 16.74 3.23 6.23
N ARG A 307 16.44 1.96 6.51
CA ARG A 307 17.32 1.06 7.28
C ARG A 307 18.70 0.94 6.62
N ASP A 308 18.76 0.75 5.32
CA ASP A 308 20.02 0.58 4.60
C ASP A 308 20.86 1.86 4.64
N ALA A 309 20.24 3.03 4.51
CA ALA A 309 20.91 4.32 4.65
C ALA A 309 21.42 4.56 6.08
N VAL A 310 20.60 4.26 7.10
CA VAL A 310 21.02 4.30 8.51
C VAL A 310 22.20 3.35 8.74
N ALA A 311 22.14 2.15 8.18
CA ALA A 311 23.18 1.14 8.34
C ALA A 311 24.49 1.58 7.71
N GLN A 312 24.44 2.17 6.52
CA GLN A 312 25.59 2.77 5.87
C GLN A 312 26.21 3.86 6.73
N PHE A 313 25.41 4.82 7.20
CA PHE A 313 25.88 5.92 8.05
C PHE A 313 26.50 5.42 9.35
N GLU A 314 25.82 4.55 10.10
CA GLU A 314 26.34 3.98 11.36
C GLU A 314 27.62 3.18 11.11
N SER A 315 27.63 2.36 10.05
CA SER A 315 28.78 1.51 9.75
C SER A 315 30.02 2.32 9.38
N ALA A 316 29.88 3.55 8.89
CA ALA A 316 31.00 4.44 8.54
C ALA A 316 31.65 5.10 9.75
N LEU A 317 31.01 5.05 10.93
CA LEU A 317 31.60 5.61 12.15
C LEU A 317 32.83 4.78 12.58
N PRO A 318 33.91 5.44 13.04
CA PRO A 318 35.18 4.79 13.34
C PRO A 318 35.08 3.76 14.48
N ASP A 319 34.12 3.95 15.38
CA ASP A 319 33.88 3.08 16.52
C ASP A 319 32.83 1.99 16.24
N CYS A 320 32.31 1.88 15.01
CA CYS A 320 31.42 0.81 14.59
C CYS A 320 32.20 -0.33 13.90
N ARG A 321 32.38 -1.45 14.61
CA ARG A 321 33.03 -2.67 14.10
C ARG A 321 32.07 -3.64 13.44
N ARG A 322 30.82 -3.72 13.93
CA ARG A 322 29.79 -4.63 13.38
C ARG A 322 28.41 -4.03 13.61
N LEU A 323 27.59 -4.05 12.56
CA LEU A 323 26.18 -3.67 12.65
C LEU A 323 25.31 -4.87 12.27
N SER A 324 24.32 -5.17 13.10
CA SER A 324 23.42 -6.31 12.93
C SER A 324 21.95 -5.94 13.01
N LEU A 325 21.10 -6.78 12.43
CA LEU A 325 19.65 -6.76 12.56
C LEU A 325 19.21 -8.17 12.95
N VAL A 326 18.45 -8.29 14.03
CA VAL A 326 17.80 -9.55 14.41
C VAL A 326 16.31 -9.37 14.23
N THR A 327 15.69 -10.19 13.38
CA THR A 327 14.28 -10.05 13.06
C THR A 327 13.64 -11.38 12.68
N SER A 328 12.36 -11.46 12.96
CA SER A 328 11.48 -12.56 12.60
C SER A 328 10.24 -12.05 11.85
N HIS A 329 10.32 -10.84 11.29
CA HIS A 329 9.29 -10.25 10.45
C HIS A 329 9.55 -10.66 8.99
N PRO A 330 8.66 -11.44 8.34
CA PRO A 330 8.92 -11.99 7.00
C PRO A 330 9.30 -10.96 5.95
N ALA A 331 8.62 -9.81 5.90
CA ALA A 331 8.93 -8.74 4.95
C ALA A 331 10.31 -8.09 5.20
N MET A 332 10.74 -7.99 6.46
CA MET A 332 12.06 -7.45 6.82
C MET A 332 13.16 -8.42 6.40
N ILE A 333 12.97 -9.72 6.69
CA ILE A 333 13.89 -10.79 6.28
C ILE A 333 14.05 -10.77 4.75
N ARG A 334 12.93 -10.81 4.02
CA ARG A 334 12.94 -10.79 2.55
C ARG A 334 13.63 -9.54 2.00
N SER A 335 13.34 -8.37 2.57
CA SER A 335 13.98 -7.11 2.18
C SER A 335 15.49 -7.13 2.40
N CYS A 336 15.98 -7.75 3.47
CA CYS A 336 17.42 -7.86 3.69
C CYS A 336 18.06 -8.89 2.75
N LEU A 337 17.43 -10.06 2.57
CA LEU A 337 17.96 -11.10 1.68
C LEU A 337 18.02 -10.66 0.21
N ALA A 338 17.13 -9.78 -0.23
CA ALA A 338 17.16 -9.18 -1.55
C ALA A 338 18.18 -8.03 -1.71
N SER A 339 18.79 -7.56 -0.62
CA SER A 339 19.73 -6.44 -0.62
C SER A 339 21.17 -6.94 -0.56
N PRO A 340 22.07 -6.48 -1.45
CA PRO A 340 23.48 -6.88 -1.43
C PRO A 340 24.23 -6.35 -0.20
N CYS A 341 23.63 -5.40 0.54
CA CYS A 341 24.20 -4.81 1.74
C CYS A 341 24.06 -5.69 2.99
N TRP A 342 23.29 -6.79 2.93
CA TRP A 342 23.03 -7.64 4.08
C TRP A 342 23.44 -9.08 3.83
N ARG A 343 24.08 -9.70 4.82
CA ARG A 343 24.36 -11.12 4.83
C ARG A 343 23.58 -11.79 5.96
N LEU A 344 22.93 -12.91 5.67
CA LEU A 344 22.40 -13.82 6.68
C LEU A 344 23.56 -14.46 7.47
N ASP A 345 23.58 -14.25 8.78
CA ASP A 345 24.62 -14.75 9.68
C ASP A 345 24.17 -16.02 10.41
N SER A 346 22.90 -16.07 10.83
CA SER A 346 22.29 -17.30 11.34
C SER A 346 20.77 -17.24 11.19
N ALA A 347 20.13 -18.39 10.97
CA ALA A 347 18.69 -18.56 11.08
C ALA A 347 18.39 -19.63 12.14
N ARG A 348 17.51 -19.33 13.09
CA ARG A 348 17.13 -20.28 14.16
C ARG A 348 15.62 -20.23 14.34
N TYR A 349 14.99 -21.37 14.59
CA TYR A 349 13.62 -21.38 15.07
C TYR A 349 13.60 -20.93 16.53
N SER A 350 12.70 -20.00 16.86
CA SER A 350 12.47 -19.59 18.24
C SER A 350 12.09 -20.83 19.06
N ARG A 351 12.79 -21.07 20.17
CA ARG A 351 12.28 -21.99 21.20
C ARG A 351 11.06 -21.32 21.83
N GLY A 352 9.94 -22.01 21.90
CA GLY A 352 8.71 -21.47 22.49
C GLY A 352 8.93 -20.93 23.90
N GLN A 353 8.27 -19.84 24.26
CA GLN A 353 8.16 -19.45 25.67
C GLN A 353 7.27 -20.47 26.39
N ARG A 354 7.72 -20.97 27.55
CA ARG A 354 6.85 -21.68 28.48
C ARG A 354 5.93 -20.66 29.14
N ILE A 355 4.62 -20.74 28.88
CA ILE A 355 3.62 -19.97 29.60
C ILE A 355 2.94 -20.95 30.57
N ALA A 356 3.02 -20.67 31.88
CA ALA A 356 2.35 -21.43 32.94
C ALA A 356 2.54 -22.96 32.88
N GLY A 357 3.77 -23.43 32.67
CA GLY A 357 4.10 -24.86 32.75
C GLY A 357 3.57 -25.76 31.61
N ARG A 358 2.78 -25.21 30.69
CA ARG A 358 2.34 -25.90 29.47
C ARG A 358 3.10 -25.37 28.26
N THR A 359 3.63 -26.28 27.44
CA THR A 359 4.14 -25.95 26.10
C THR A 359 2.95 -25.48 25.25
N ALA A 360 2.92 -24.20 24.91
CA ALA A 360 1.93 -23.68 23.97
C ALA A 360 2.09 -24.41 22.61
N PRO A 361 1.02 -24.95 21.99
CA PRO A 361 1.11 -25.72 20.75
C PRO A 361 1.67 -24.92 19.56
N ALA A 362 1.69 -23.58 19.65
CA ALA A 362 2.14 -22.68 18.59
C ALA A 362 3.61 -22.20 18.72
N GLY A 363 4.37 -22.71 19.71
CA GLY A 363 5.70 -22.19 20.05
C GLY A 363 6.85 -22.63 19.13
N HIS A 364 6.62 -23.50 18.15
CA HIS A 364 7.66 -24.22 17.41
C HIS A 364 7.83 -23.82 15.93
N THR A 365 7.60 -22.58 15.50
CA THR A 365 7.70 -22.28 14.04
C THR A 365 8.23 -20.91 13.65
N ARG A 366 8.55 -20.01 14.58
CA ARG A 366 9.01 -18.67 14.19
C ARG A 366 10.51 -18.65 13.89
N MET A 367 10.88 -18.62 12.61
CA MET A 367 12.27 -18.39 12.20
C MET A 367 12.72 -16.97 12.57
N VAL A 368 13.80 -16.88 13.33
CA VAL A 368 14.50 -15.66 13.70
C VAL A 368 15.82 -15.62 12.92
N CYS A 369 16.00 -14.59 12.12
CA CYS A 369 17.22 -14.36 11.35
C CYS A 369 18.07 -13.30 12.04
N SER A 370 19.37 -13.60 12.20
CA SER A 370 20.41 -12.63 12.48
C SER A 370 21.08 -12.26 11.16
N LEU A 371 21.06 -10.98 10.80
CA LEU A 371 21.67 -10.45 9.59
C LEU A 371 22.73 -9.41 9.96
N VAL A 372 23.78 -9.35 9.17
CA VAL A 372 24.92 -8.46 9.37
C VAL A 372 25.07 -7.56 8.16
N TYR A 373 25.21 -6.27 8.41
CA TYR A 373 25.46 -5.31 7.35
C TYR A 373 26.88 -5.48 6.79
N ARG A 374 26.98 -5.56 5.46
CA ARG A 374 28.23 -5.54 4.70
C ARG A 374 28.33 -4.18 4.02
N ARG A 375 29.44 -3.46 4.25
CA ARG A 375 29.71 -2.22 3.53
C ARG A 375 29.78 -2.53 2.02
N HIS A 376 28.75 -2.12 1.28
CA HIS A 376 28.72 -2.17 -0.17
C HIS A 376 29.00 -0.77 -0.72
N LYS A 377 29.58 -0.65 -1.93
CA LYS A 377 29.86 0.64 -2.57
C LYS A 377 28.60 1.54 -2.56
N LEU A 378 28.81 2.75 -2.04
CA LEU A 378 27.92 3.88 -1.71
C LEU A 378 26.51 3.88 -2.33
N ILE A 379 25.47 3.88 -1.49
CA ILE A 379 24.25 4.66 -1.77
C ILE A 379 24.61 6.08 -1.34
N GLN A 380 24.72 7.05 -2.26
CA GLN A 380 25.00 8.44 -1.87
C GLN A 380 23.76 9.02 -1.16
N PRO A 381 23.80 9.30 0.16
CA PRO A 381 22.73 10.04 0.80
C PRO A 381 23.01 11.54 0.58
N ARG A 382 22.08 12.27 -0.02
CA ARG A 382 22.09 13.75 0.08
C ARG A 382 21.80 14.10 1.53
N LEU A 383 22.85 14.33 2.31
CA LEU A 383 22.74 14.81 3.69
C LEU A 383 22.53 16.33 3.63
N ALA A 384 21.34 16.81 4.01
CA ALA A 384 21.23 18.20 4.44
C ALA A 384 21.76 18.26 5.88
N GLY A 385 22.91 18.92 6.04
CA GLY A 385 23.54 19.10 7.35
C GLY A 385 22.71 20.00 8.27
N PRO A 386 22.83 19.85 9.60
CA PRO A 386 22.26 20.80 10.53
C PRO A 386 23.06 22.11 10.47
N THR A 387 22.42 23.16 9.95
CA THR A 387 22.62 24.59 10.29
C THR A 387 24.02 24.97 10.79
N ALA A 388 24.89 25.37 9.86
CA ALA A 388 25.81 26.47 10.12
C ALA A 388 24.98 27.78 10.19
N GLN A 389 25.36 28.67 11.10
CA GLN A 389 24.75 29.98 11.31
C GLN A 389 24.62 30.80 10.01
N PRO A 390 23.62 31.71 9.90
CA PRO A 390 23.44 32.51 8.71
C PRO A 390 24.49 33.62 8.68
N HIS A 391 25.56 33.43 7.91
CA HIS A 391 26.32 34.57 7.42
C HIS A 391 25.47 35.32 6.41
N LYS A 392 24.91 36.45 6.86
CA LYS A 392 24.46 37.53 5.98
C LYS A 392 25.65 37.94 5.10
N ALA A 393 25.49 37.81 3.79
CA ALA A 393 26.24 38.60 2.83
C ALA A 393 25.23 39.29 1.91
N ARG A 394 25.05 40.59 2.15
CA ARG A 394 24.54 41.54 1.17
C ARG A 394 25.54 41.61 0.00
N CYS A 395 25.03 41.67 -1.22
CA CYS A 395 25.57 42.56 -2.25
C CYS A 395 24.38 43.15 -3.04
N MET A 396 24.23 44.47 -2.95
CA MET A 396 23.54 45.31 -3.93
C MET A 396 24.61 45.93 -4.83
N GLY A 397 24.20 46.30 -6.05
CA GLY A 397 24.89 47.19 -6.99
C GLY A 397 25.53 46.41 -8.14
N GLU A 398 25.14 46.60 -9.41
CA GLU A 398 24.32 47.63 -10.06
C GLU A 398 23.40 47.00 -11.12
#